data_AF-A0A3E2HB19-F1
#
_entry.id   AF-A0A3E2HB19-F1
#
_cell.length_a   1.000
_cell.length_b   1.000
_cell.length_c   1.000
_cell.angle_alpha   90.00
_cell.angle_beta   90.00
_cell.angle_gamma   90.00
#
_symmetry.space_group_name_H-M   'P 1'
#
loop_
_entity.id
_entity.type
_entity.pdbx_description
1 polymer ?
#
loop_
_entity_poly.entity_id
_entity_poly.type
_entity_poly.pdbx_seq_one_letter_code
_entity_poly.pdbx_strand_id
1 'polypeptide(L)'
;MAEGGYNKIFLLTMDDGHEFIARVPTPCHFTTASEVATLRFLRNVLQLPVPEIFAYSTSGTNPVGTKPEDFLTAATRREISWISKYAIPQPRNTFLLHTNDVVDPKEHASLLSDYIRVALSLIPREPKFSAQVSRHPDLSLANIMLVPNSTKILRIIDWQDAAILPLFVQAGYPAFCEHGMSSVQSLKRQKLSVNFQSMSPAVQDQAKAKFRLEEANVYYTGLNNPLHLRVLQVRQLALLQYLIMQTGFQWDAEFINLKAALVGITRTWKDISAEPCLISYSPEDQDKALSDASEWKESAEILSTVRDSLGIDPEGGTEPENFDYARDMNQKWRLEMLVQADDHEKELSWRSWPYKDDNGSSMPPRT
;
A
#
# COMPACT_ATOMS: atom_id res chain seq x y z
N MET A 1 -0.06 -20.33 -0.32
CA MET A 1 -1.40 -19.81 -0.68
C MET A 1 -1.18 -18.39 -1.14
N ALA A 2 -1.54 -18.08 -2.39
CA ALA A 2 -1.19 -16.81 -3.03
C ALA A 2 -1.86 -15.63 -2.33
N GLU A 3 -1.07 -14.55 -2.18
CA GLU A 3 -1.49 -13.23 -1.74
C GLU A 3 -2.54 -12.64 -2.68
N GLY A 4 -3.39 -11.81 -2.09
CA GLY A 4 -4.54 -11.19 -2.73
C GLY A 4 -5.61 -10.94 -1.67
N GLY A 5 -5.38 -9.95 -0.81
CA GLY A 5 -6.17 -9.65 0.39
C GLY A 5 -7.67 -9.34 0.16
N TYR A 6 -8.16 -9.42 -1.07
CA TYR A 6 -9.44 -8.93 -1.55
C TYR A 6 -10.41 -10.02 -2.03
N ASN A 7 -10.04 -11.30 -1.89
CA ASN A 7 -10.84 -12.45 -2.30
C ASN A 7 -10.95 -13.45 -1.15
N LYS A 8 -12.16 -13.95 -0.89
CA LYS A 8 -12.33 -15.15 -0.05
C LYS A 8 -12.31 -16.36 -0.97
N ILE A 9 -11.39 -17.28 -0.73
CA ILE A 9 -11.28 -18.52 -1.51
C ILE A 9 -11.75 -19.67 -0.62
N PHE A 10 -12.69 -20.46 -1.12
CA PHE A 10 -13.24 -21.64 -0.46
C PHE A 10 -12.96 -22.86 -1.32
N LEU A 11 -12.58 -23.97 -0.70
CA LEU A 11 -12.66 -25.29 -1.32
C LEU A 11 -14.04 -25.86 -0.98
N LEU A 12 -14.84 -26.16 -1.99
CA LEU A 12 -16.14 -26.77 -1.87
C LEU A 12 -16.02 -28.24 -2.27
N THR A 13 -16.37 -29.16 -1.37
CA THR A 13 -16.53 -30.58 -1.69
C THR A 13 -18.02 -30.86 -1.82
N MET A 14 -18.42 -31.31 -3.00
CA MET A 14 -19.82 -31.66 -3.29
C MET A 14 -20.13 -33.07 -2.78
N ASP A 15 -21.42 -33.40 -2.61
CA ASP A 15 -21.89 -34.70 -2.12
C ASP A 15 -21.49 -35.88 -3.04
N ASP A 16 -21.16 -35.58 -4.29
CA ASP A 16 -20.68 -36.55 -5.30
C ASP A 16 -19.15 -36.71 -5.30
N GLY A 17 -18.44 -36.03 -4.39
CA GLY A 17 -16.99 -36.09 -4.23
C GLY A 17 -16.20 -35.13 -5.12
N HIS A 18 -16.83 -34.34 -6.00
CA HIS A 18 -16.12 -33.33 -6.79
C HIS A 18 -15.70 -32.13 -5.94
N GLU A 19 -14.50 -31.61 -6.22
CA GLU A 19 -13.95 -30.44 -5.54
C GLU A 19 -13.94 -29.21 -6.45
N PHE A 20 -14.41 -28.08 -5.91
CA PHE A 20 -14.46 -26.80 -6.61
C PHE A 20 -13.78 -25.72 -5.79
N ILE A 21 -13.05 -24.83 -6.46
CA ILE A 21 -12.54 -23.62 -5.84
C ILE A 21 -13.55 -22.49 -6.07
N ALA A 22 -14.19 -22.03 -5.01
CA ALA A 22 -15.06 -20.87 -5.04
C ALA A 22 -14.30 -19.61 -4.60
N ARG A 23 -14.16 -18.66 -5.52
CA ARG A 23 -13.59 -17.33 -5.24
C ARG A 23 -14.74 -16.34 -5.10
N VAL A 24 -14.87 -15.74 -3.91
CA VAL A 24 -15.82 -14.67 -3.62
C VAL A 24 -15.03 -13.37 -3.54
N PRO A 25 -14.98 -12.58 -4.62
CA PRO A 25 -14.45 -11.23 -4.54
C PRO A 25 -15.38 -10.36 -3.69
N THR A 26 -14.81 -9.35 -3.07
CA THR A 26 -15.58 -8.23 -2.48
C THR A 26 -16.51 -7.64 -3.59
N PRO A 27 -17.71 -7.13 -3.27
CA PRO A 27 -18.80 -6.91 -4.24
C PRO A 27 -18.36 -6.03 -5.41
N CYS A 28 -18.18 -6.63 -6.60
CA CYS A 28 -17.95 -5.90 -7.83
C CYS A 28 -18.40 -6.68 -9.05
N HIS A 29 -19.36 -6.11 -9.78
CA HIS A 29 -19.96 -6.74 -10.96
C HIS A 29 -18.92 -6.98 -12.06
N PHE A 30 -18.11 -5.97 -12.33
CA PHE A 30 -17.22 -5.99 -13.48
C PHE A 30 -15.88 -6.71 -13.21
N THR A 31 -15.47 -6.94 -11.95
CA THR A 31 -14.22 -7.66 -11.63
C THR A 31 -14.38 -9.12 -11.97
N THR A 32 -15.42 -9.74 -11.42
CA THR A 32 -15.77 -11.13 -11.74
C THR A 32 -16.02 -11.28 -13.23
N ALA A 33 -16.70 -10.33 -13.87
CA ALA A 33 -16.91 -10.37 -15.32
C ALA A 33 -15.59 -10.32 -16.12
N SER A 34 -14.67 -9.42 -15.76
CA SER A 34 -13.39 -9.20 -16.45
C SER A 34 -12.42 -10.36 -16.23
N GLU A 35 -12.31 -10.87 -15.00
CA GLU A 35 -11.51 -12.04 -14.66
C GLU A 35 -12.03 -13.28 -15.42
N VAL A 36 -13.35 -13.49 -15.42
CA VAL A 36 -13.98 -14.58 -16.18
C VAL A 36 -13.77 -14.41 -17.67
N ALA A 37 -13.89 -13.20 -18.22
CA ALA A 37 -13.63 -12.94 -19.63
C ALA A 37 -12.16 -13.21 -19.99
N THR A 38 -11.23 -12.80 -19.13
CA THR A 38 -9.79 -13.03 -19.31
C THR A 38 -9.46 -14.52 -19.24
N LEU A 39 -9.91 -15.24 -18.22
CA LEU A 39 -9.68 -16.68 -18.10
C LEU A 39 -10.29 -17.47 -19.26
N ARG A 40 -11.49 -17.09 -19.71
CA ARG A 40 -12.10 -17.67 -20.92
C ARG A 40 -11.30 -17.38 -22.18
N PHE A 41 -10.75 -16.17 -22.33
CA PHE A 41 -9.88 -15.84 -23.45
C PHE A 41 -8.58 -16.64 -23.43
N LEU A 42 -7.89 -16.69 -22.28
CA LEU A 42 -6.65 -17.45 -22.10
C LEU A 42 -6.87 -18.95 -22.38
N ARG A 43 -7.97 -19.53 -21.89
CA ARG A 43 -8.30 -20.95 -22.11
C ARG A 43 -8.74 -21.22 -23.54
N ASN A 44 -9.73 -20.49 -24.05
CA ASN A 44 -10.41 -20.85 -25.30
C ASN A 44 -9.72 -20.31 -26.55
N VAL A 45 -9.04 -19.16 -26.44
CA VAL A 45 -8.36 -18.51 -27.58
C VAL A 45 -6.88 -18.87 -27.57
N LEU A 46 -6.21 -18.75 -26.42
CA LEU A 46 -4.76 -19.01 -26.33
C LEU A 46 -4.39 -20.45 -25.95
N GLN A 47 -5.38 -21.30 -25.62
CA GLN A 47 -5.18 -22.72 -25.25
C GLN A 47 -4.20 -22.92 -24.08
N LEU A 48 -4.19 -21.97 -23.14
CA LEU A 48 -3.35 -22.05 -21.94
C LEU A 48 -4.03 -22.89 -20.84
N PRO A 49 -3.26 -23.64 -20.03
CA PRO A 49 -3.78 -24.51 -18.98
C PRO A 49 -4.20 -23.71 -17.73
N VAL A 50 -5.24 -22.89 -17.86
CA VAL A 50 -5.84 -22.11 -16.76
C VAL A 50 -7.14 -22.78 -16.26
N PRO A 51 -7.57 -22.56 -15.00
CA PRO A 51 -8.80 -23.14 -14.45
C PRO A 51 -10.06 -22.85 -15.27
N GLU A 52 -11.00 -23.80 -15.29
CA GLU A 52 -12.28 -23.64 -15.97
C GLU A 52 -13.31 -22.94 -15.08
N ILE A 53 -14.00 -21.95 -15.64
CA ILE A 53 -15.07 -21.23 -14.95
C ILE A 53 -16.41 -21.92 -15.21
N PHE A 54 -16.91 -22.64 -14.21
CA PHE A 54 -18.22 -23.31 -14.26
C PHE A 54 -19.40 -22.33 -14.11
N ALA A 55 -19.32 -21.41 -13.17
CA ALA A 55 -20.37 -20.42 -12.91
C ALA A 55 -19.77 -19.14 -12.32
N TYR A 56 -20.42 -18.01 -12.58
CA TYR A 56 -20.08 -16.73 -11.95
C TYR A 56 -21.32 -15.85 -11.80
N SER A 57 -21.34 -15.02 -10.77
CA SER A 57 -22.36 -13.99 -10.58
C SER A 57 -21.68 -12.64 -10.42
N THR A 58 -22.22 -11.66 -11.14
CA THR A 58 -21.76 -10.28 -11.12
C THR A 58 -22.75 -9.37 -10.41
N SER A 59 -23.97 -9.83 -10.12
CA SER A 59 -24.97 -8.96 -9.48
C SER A 59 -24.57 -8.62 -8.04
N GLY A 60 -24.65 -7.35 -7.64
CA GLY A 60 -24.52 -6.94 -6.23
C GLY A 60 -25.71 -7.38 -5.38
N THR A 61 -26.84 -7.75 -6.00
CA THR A 61 -28.02 -8.33 -5.34
C THR A 61 -27.97 -9.86 -5.33
N ASN A 62 -26.80 -10.45 -5.58
CA ASN A 62 -26.66 -11.89 -5.48
C ASN A 62 -26.92 -12.34 -4.02
N PRO A 63 -27.28 -13.61 -3.79
CA PRO A 63 -27.62 -14.10 -2.45
C PRO A 63 -26.52 -13.93 -1.38
N VAL A 64 -25.28 -13.62 -1.79
CA VAL A 64 -24.13 -13.35 -0.90
C VAL A 64 -24.16 -11.92 -0.33
N GLY A 65 -24.86 -10.96 -0.96
CA GLY A 65 -25.30 -9.70 -0.34
C GLY A 65 -24.21 -8.69 0.08
N THR A 66 -23.13 -8.57 -0.67
CA THR A 66 -21.95 -7.77 -0.28
C THR A 66 -22.12 -6.26 -0.57
N LYS A 67 -21.70 -5.39 0.36
CA LYS A 67 -21.78 -3.90 0.29
C LYS A 67 -20.40 -3.19 0.37
N PRO A 68 -20.27 -1.89 0.02
CA PRO A 68 -19.01 -1.15 0.17
C PRO A 68 -18.45 -1.13 1.60
N GLU A 69 -19.31 -1.18 2.61
CA GLU A 69 -18.90 -1.30 4.02
C GLU A 69 -18.21 -2.65 4.30
N ASP A 70 -18.59 -3.70 3.59
CA ASP A 70 -17.92 -4.99 3.67
C ASP A 70 -16.51 -4.92 3.09
N PHE A 71 -16.26 -4.06 2.09
CA PHE A 71 -14.89 -3.83 1.59
C PHE A 71 -13.99 -3.25 2.66
N LEU A 72 -14.44 -2.18 3.33
CA LEU A 72 -13.65 -1.52 4.37
C LEU A 72 -13.38 -2.44 5.56
N THR A 73 -14.34 -3.30 5.91
CA THR A 73 -14.26 -4.07 7.16
C THR A 73 -13.78 -5.51 6.98
N ALA A 74 -13.74 -6.06 5.75
CA ALA A 74 -13.43 -7.48 5.52
C ALA A 74 -11.99 -7.85 5.90
N ALA A 75 -10.99 -7.08 5.44
CA ALA A 75 -9.59 -7.32 5.77
C ALA A 75 -9.38 -7.22 7.29
N THR A 76 -9.94 -6.19 7.91
CA THR A 76 -9.88 -5.99 9.35
C THR A 76 -10.52 -7.13 10.14
N ARG A 77 -11.70 -7.60 9.74
CA ARG A 77 -12.39 -8.73 10.40
C ARG A 77 -11.59 -10.04 10.25
N ARG A 78 -10.98 -10.27 9.09
CA ARG A 78 -10.09 -11.41 8.86
C ARG A 78 -8.90 -11.35 9.84
N GLU A 79 -8.28 -10.18 9.97
CA GLU A 79 -7.08 -10.03 10.79
C GLU A 79 -7.40 -10.10 12.29
N ILE A 80 -8.51 -9.52 12.74
CA ILE A 80 -9.00 -9.74 14.12
C ILE A 80 -9.22 -11.24 14.39
N SER A 81 -9.84 -11.96 13.46
CA SER A 81 -10.10 -13.39 13.60
C SER A 81 -8.81 -14.21 13.63
N TRP A 82 -7.81 -13.83 12.84
CA TRP A 82 -6.52 -14.50 12.82
C TRP A 82 -5.76 -14.24 14.13
N ILE A 83 -5.65 -12.97 14.53
CA ILE A 83 -4.96 -12.56 15.77
C ILE A 83 -5.54 -13.28 16.97
N SER A 84 -6.87 -13.32 17.08
CA SER A 84 -7.57 -13.94 18.21
C SER A 84 -7.32 -15.44 18.34
N LYS A 85 -6.96 -16.13 17.24
CA LYS A 85 -6.84 -17.59 17.20
C LYS A 85 -5.40 -18.08 17.14
N TYR A 86 -4.51 -17.31 16.53
CA TYR A 86 -3.17 -17.77 16.15
C TYR A 86 -2.04 -16.87 16.64
N ALA A 87 -2.28 -15.60 16.97
CA ALA A 87 -1.19 -14.71 17.37
C ALA A 87 -0.67 -15.05 18.76
N ILE A 88 0.65 -15.00 18.90
CA ILE A 88 1.37 -15.26 20.15
C ILE A 88 2.04 -13.96 20.57
N PRO A 89 1.92 -13.54 21.85
CA PRO A 89 2.67 -12.40 22.36
C PRO A 89 4.17 -12.62 22.21
N GLN A 90 4.83 -11.67 21.55
CA GLN A 90 6.26 -11.73 21.30
C GLN A 90 6.85 -10.32 21.16
N PRO A 91 8.15 -10.15 21.38
CA PRO A 91 8.84 -8.89 21.10
C PRO A 91 8.87 -8.59 19.59
N ARG A 92 9.06 -7.31 19.25
CA ARG A 92 9.22 -6.90 17.84
C ARG A 92 10.68 -7.10 17.43
N ASN A 93 10.92 -7.99 16.47
CA ASN A 93 12.26 -8.35 16.01
C ASN A 93 12.55 -7.85 14.58
N THR A 94 11.97 -6.71 14.22
CA THR A 94 12.18 -6.00 12.95
C THR A 94 13.21 -4.90 13.09
N PHE A 95 13.88 -4.53 12.01
CA PHE A 95 14.72 -3.33 12.00
C PHE A 95 13.94 -2.07 12.41
N LEU A 96 12.69 -1.96 11.95
CA LEU A 96 11.82 -0.82 12.20
C LEU A 96 11.28 -0.88 13.63
N LEU A 97 11.76 0.04 14.48
CA LEU A 97 11.32 0.21 15.87
C LEU A 97 11.34 -1.09 16.70
N HIS A 98 12.45 -1.83 16.70
CA HIS A 98 12.57 -3.07 17.49
C HIS A 98 12.27 -2.86 18.99
N THR A 99 11.83 -3.92 19.67
CA THR A 99 11.72 -3.89 21.14
C THR A 99 11.91 -5.29 21.72
N ASN A 100 12.48 -5.37 22.92
CA ASN A 100 12.52 -6.59 23.74
C ASN A 100 11.25 -6.79 24.57
N ASP A 101 10.39 -5.77 24.66
CA ASP A 101 9.14 -5.86 25.38
C ASP A 101 8.16 -6.76 24.64
N VAL A 102 7.47 -7.63 25.38
CA VAL A 102 6.45 -8.51 24.82
C VAL A 102 5.24 -7.66 24.41
N VAL A 103 4.96 -7.63 23.11
CA VAL A 103 3.79 -6.93 22.56
C VAL A 103 2.59 -7.87 22.61
N ASP A 104 1.50 -7.44 23.27
CA ASP A 104 0.24 -8.19 23.28
C ASP A 104 -0.49 -8.01 21.94
N PRO A 105 -0.74 -9.09 21.16
CA PRO A 105 -1.45 -9.00 19.89
C PRO A 105 -2.87 -8.41 20.03
N LYS A 106 -3.45 -8.43 21.24
CA LYS A 106 -4.74 -7.79 21.51
C LYS A 106 -4.71 -6.28 21.31
N GLU A 107 -3.57 -5.61 21.46
CA GLU A 107 -3.46 -4.18 21.16
C GLU A 107 -3.79 -3.93 19.67
N HIS A 108 -3.21 -4.74 18.78
CA HIS A 108 -3.51 -4.66 17.35
C HIS A 108 -4.99 -4.95 17.06
N ALA A 109 -5.56 -6.00 17.66
CA ALA A 109 -7.00 -6.31 17.50
C ALA A 109 -7.91 -5.17 17.99
N SER A 110 -7.52 -4.46 19.04
CA SER A 110 -8.24 -3.29 19.55
C SER A 110 -8.20 -2.13 18.55
N LEU A 111 -7.03 -1.83 17.99
CA LEU A 111 -6.88 -0.77 16.98
C LEU A 111 -7.67 -1.08 15.69
N LEU A 112 -7.66 -2.34 15.27
CA LEU A 112 -8.50 -2.82 14.16
C LEU A 112 -10.00 -2.64 14.45
N SER A 113 -10.41 -2.85 15.70
CA SER A 113 -11.79 -2.60 16.12
C SER A 113 -12.15 -1.11 16.12
N ASP A 114 -11.22 -0.26 16.57
CA ASP A 114 -11.35 1.20 16.51
C ASP A 114 -11.46 1.70 15.08
N TYR A 115 -10.65 1.15 14.16
CA TYR A 115 -10.76 1.43 12.73
C TYR A 115 -12.17 1.14 12.21
N ILE A 116 -12.76 -0.01 12.51
CA ILE A 116 -14.12 -0.34 12.05
C ILE A 116 -15.14 0.71 12.53
N ARG A 117 -14.99 1.22 13.76
CA ARG A 117 -15.89 2.24 14.32
C ARG A 117 -15.82 3.56 13.57
N VAL A 118 -14.64 3.98 13.12
CA VAL A 118 -14.48 5.27 12.41
C VAL A 118 -14.62 5.17 10.90
N ALA A 119 -14.18 4.07 10.27
CA ALA A 119 -14.05 3.94 8.83
C ALA A 119 -15.38 4.18 8.08
N LEU A 120 -16.51 3.70 8.65
CA LEU A 120 -17.82 3.88 8.04
C LEU A 120 -18.26 5.35 8.01
N SER A 121 -17.90 6.13 9.03
CA SER A 121 -18.19 7.57 9.12
C SER A 121 -17.30 8.41 8.19
N LEU A 122 -16.19 7.85 7.74
CA LEU A 122 -15.27 8.50 6.81
C LEU A 122 -15.67 8.33 5.34
N ILE A 123 -16.59 7.40 5.04
CA ILE A 123 -17.10 7.19 3.67
C ILE A 123 -17.68 8.50 3.13
N PRO A 124 -17.23 8.97 1.96
CA PRO A 124 -17.78 10.17 1.37
C PRO A 124 -19.27 10.04 1.08
N ARG A 125 -20.05 11.06 1.46
CA ARG A 125 -21.52 11.02 1.37
C ARG A 125 -22.08 11.09 -0.06
N GLU A 126 -21.30 11.60 -1.02
CA GLU A 126 -21.77 11.70 -2.41
C GLU A 126 -21.81 10.29 -3.05
N PRO A 127 -22.99 9.77 -3.45
CA PRO A 127 -23.12 8.39 -3.94
C PRO A 127 -22.25 8.09 -5.17
N LYS A 128 -21.95 9.10 -5.98
CA LYS A 128 -21.07 8.98 -7.15
C LYS A 128 -19.62 8.67 -6.77
N PHE A 129 -19.19 8.99 -5.54
CA PHE A 129 -17.86 8.62 -5.05
C PHE A 129 -17.78 7.14 -4.66
N SER A 130 -18.92 6.52 -4.38
CA SER A 130 -19.02 5.07 -4.16
C SER A 130 -19.21 4.30 -5.47
N ALA A 131 -19.19 4.98 -6.63
CA ALA A 131 -19.25 4.32 -7.92
C ALA A 131 -18.07 3.35 -8.09
N GLN A 132 -18.37 2.16 -8.58
CA GLN A 132 -17.37 1.13 -8.88
C GLN A 132 -16.55 1.57 -10.09
N VAL A 133 -15.24 1.73 -9.90
CA VAL A 133 -14.30 2.11 -10.97
C VAL A 133 -13.15 1.12 -11.04
N SER A 134 -12.60 0.96 -12.23
CA SER A 134 -11.35 0.22 -12.45
C SER A 134 -10.25 1.21 -12.76
N ARG A 135 -9.12 1.09 -12.09
CA ARG A 135 -7.90 1.84 -12.36
C ARG A 135 -6.72 0.89 -12.32
N HIS A 136 -5.70 1.27 -13.07
CA HIS A 136 -4.42 0.56 -13.01
C HIS A 136 -3.81 0.79 -11.63
N PRO A 137 -3.43 -0.28 -10.89
CA PRO A 137 -2.96 -0.18 -9.52
C PRO A 137 -1.58 0.48 -9.43
N ASP A 138 -0.69 0.21 -10.39
CA ASP A 138 0.62 0.86 -10.48
C ASP A 138 0.87 1.50 -11.85
N LEU A 139 0.18 2.60 -12.15
CA LEU A 139 0.38 3.27 -13.44
C LEU A 139 1.68 4.09 -13.40
N SER A 140 2.75 3.49 -13.89
CA SER A 140 4.09 4.09 -14.01
C SER A 140 4.56 4.14 -15.47
N LEU A 141 5.64 4.87 -15.75
CA LEU A 141 6.22 4.89 -17.11
C LEU A 141 6.82 3.52 -17.49
N ALA A 142 7.26 2.73 -16.51
CA ALA A 142 7.75 1.37 -16.74
C ALA A 142 6.64 0.44 -17.26
N ASN A 143 5.40 0.71 -16.86
CA ASN A 143 4.22 -0.08 -17.23
C ASN A 143 3.54 0.39 -18.54
N ILE A 144 4.14 1.35 -19.26
CA ILE A 144 3.64 1.86 -20.54
C ILE A 144 4.63 1.51 -21.66
N MET A 145 4.25 0.55 -22.50
CA MET A 145 5.02 0.18 -23.68
C MET A 145 4.69 1.08 -24.86
N LEU A 146 5.71 1.60 -25.54
CA LEU A 146 5.57 2.39 -26.76
C LEU A 146 5.90 1.54 -27.99
N VAL A 147 5.30 1.90 -29.13
CA VAL A 147 5.75 1.39 -30.43
C VAL A 147 7.19 1.85 -30.65
N PRO A 148 8.12 0.98 -31.11
CA PRO A 148 9.51 1.38 -31.35
C PRO A 148 9.62 2.64 -32.21
N ASN A 149 10.46 3.60 -31.79
CA ASN A 149 10.65 4.89 -32.45
C ASN A 149 9.38 5.76 -32.60
N SER A 150 8.38 5.57 -31.74
CA SER A 150 7.12 6.31 -31.77
C SER A 150 6.67 6.72 -30.36
N THR A 151 5.81 7.74 -30.28
CA THR A 151 5.11 8.14 -29.06
C THR A 151 3.75 7.45 -28.90
N LYS A 152 3.41 6.53 -29.81
CA LYS A 152 2.15 5.77 -29.75
C LYS A 152 2.27 4.68 -28.69
N ILE A 153 1.34 4.69 -27.73
CA ILE A 153 1.20 3.61 -26.73
C ILE A 153 0.83 2.32 -27.47
N LEU A 154 1.65 1.28 -27.27
CA LEU A 154 1.43 -0.07 -27.77
C LEU A 154 0.60 -0.89 -26.79
N ARG A 155 0.95 -0.86 -25.50
CA ARG A 155 0.27 -1.62 -24.45
C ARG A 155 0.54 -0.99 -23.07
N ILE A 156 -0.42 -1.13 -22.16
CA ILE A 156 -0.22 -0.93 -20.72
C ILE A 156 -0.18 -2.32 -20.08
N ILE A 157 0.89 -2.62 -19.37
CA ILE A 157 1.15 -3.92 -18.73
C ILE A 157 1.01 -3.80 -17.22
N ASP A 158 1.17 -4.91 -16.51
CA ASP A 158 1.22 -4.94 -15.04
C ASP A 158 -0.10 -4.59 -14.34
N TRP A 159 -1.19 -5.18 -14.87
CA TRP A 159 -2.53 -5.11 -14.26
C TRP A 159 -2.70 -6.11 -13.10
N GLN A 160 -1.62 -6.66 -12.56
CA GLN A 160 -1.69 -7.51 -11.37
C GLN A 160 -2.27 -6.68 -10.20
N ASP A 161 -3.08 -7.32 -9.36
CA ASP A 161 -3.83 -6.66 -8.28
C ASP A 161 -4.85 -5.58 -8.69
N ALA A 162 -5.09 -5.40 -10.00
CA ALA A 162 -6.14 -4.51 -10.47
C ALA A 162 -7.51 -4.97 -9.95
N ALA A 163 -8.09 -4.15 -9.07
CA ALA A 163 -9.40 -4.37 -8.50
C ALA A 163 -10.40 -3.35 -9.07
N ILE A 164 -11.68 -3.67 -8.97
CA ILE A 164 -12.74 -2.67 -9.10
C ILE A 164 -13.17 -2.35 -7.70
N LEU A 165 -13.12 -1.08 -7.33
CA LEU A 165 -13.37 -0.60 -5.98
C LEU A 165 -14.13 0.73 -6.09
N PRO A 166 -14.74 1.20 -4.99
CA PRO A 166 -15.32 2.53 -4.96
C PRO A 166 -14.31 3.59 -5.41
N LEU A 167 -14.78 4.60 -6.15
CA LEU A 167 -13.93 5.68 -6.66
C LEU A 167 -13.12 6.36 -5.55
N PHE A 168 -13.69 6.57 -4.36
CA PHE A 168 -12.95 7.15 -3.23
C PHE A 168 -11.79 6.27 -2.72
N VAL A 169 -11.78 4.97 -3.01
CA VAL A 169 -10.66 4.09 -2.66
C VAL A 169 -9.56 4.21 -3.71
N GLN A 170 -9.91 4.25 -5.01
CA GLN A 170 -8.93 4.26 -6.10
C GLN A 170 -8.51 5.66 -6.56
N ALA A 171 -9.12 6.71 -6.02
CA ALA A 171 -8.80 8.07 -6.41
C ALA A 171 -7.39 8.42 -5.94
N GLY A 172 -6.47 8.58 -6.89
CA GLY A 172 -5.11 9.01 -6.62
C GLY A 172 -4.45 9.53 -7.89
N TYR A 173 -3.12 9.59 -7.84
CA TYR A 173 -2.27 10.01 -8.94
C TYR A 173 -1.39 8.85 -9.40
N PRO A 174 -1.13 8.71 -10.71
CA PRO A 174 -0.09 7.82 -11.22
C PRO A 174 1.26 8.22 -10.64
N ALA A 175 2.21 7.29 -10.55
CA ALA A 175 3.55 7.55 -10.01
C ALA A 175 4.27 8.69 -10.74
N PHE A 176 4.07 8.84 -12.06
CA PHE A 176 4.63 9.94 -12.84
C PHE A 176 3.90 11.29 -12.67
N CYS A 177 2.78 11.34 -11.94
CA CYS A 177 2.07 12.57 -11.58
C CYS A 177 2.33 13.00 -10.14
N GLU A 178 2.85 12.13 -9.28
CA GLU A 178 3.15 12.44 -7.90
C GLU A 178 4.31 13.43 -7.81
N HIS A 179 4.01 14.60 -7.26
CA HIS A 179 5.00 15.56 -6.81
C HIS A 179 5.09 15.38 -5.29
N GLY A 180 6.26 15.61 -4.70
CA GLY A 180 6.52 15.38 -3.28
C GLY A 180 5.32 15.77 -2.41
N MET A 181 4.93 14.85 -1.50
CA MET A 181 3.70 14.86 -0.70
C MET A 181 3.46 16.17 0.09
N SER A 182 4.47 17.03 0.21
CA SER A 182 4.44 18.34 0.86
C SER A 182 3.89 19.48 0.00
N SER A 183 3.65 19.27 -1.30
CA SER A 183 3.24 20.33 -2.22
C SER A 183 1.77 20.22 -2.64
N VAL A 184 1.01 21.31 -2.48
CA VAL A 184 -0.38 21.39 -2.98
C VAL A 184 -0.36 21.35 -4.49
N GLN A 185 -1.08 20.39 -5.06
CA GLN A 185 -1.12 20.19 -6.49
C GLN A 185 -1.81 21.37 -7.20
N SER A 186 -1.07 22.07 -8.06
CA SER A 186 -1.59 23.20 -8.83
C SER A 186 -2.11 22.72 -10.20
N LEU A 187 -3.39 22.96 -10.47
CA LEU A 187 -3.98 22.75 -11.81
C LEU A 187 -3.61 23.84 -12.83
N LYS A 188 -2.78 24.81 -12.45
CA LYS A 188 -2.31 25.85 -13.38
C LYS A 188 -1.21 25.25 -14.26
N ARG A 189 -1.36 25.39 -15.58
CA ARG A 189 -0.26 25.15 -16.53
C ARG A 189 0.92 26.03 -16.13
N GLN A 190 2.01 25.40 -15.72
CA GLN A 190 3.26 26.12 -15.54
C GLN A 190 3.79 26.57 -16.89
N LYS A 191 4.71 27.52 -16.89
CA LYS A 191 5.49 27.93 -18.05
C LYS A 191 6.94 27.62 -17.75
N LEU A 192 7.70 27.15 -18.75
CA LEU A 192 9.15 27.03 -18.61
C LEU A 192 9.74 28.37 -18.15
N SER A 193 10.77 28.31 -17.29
CA SER A 193 11.38 29.50 -16.72
C SER A 193 11.91 30.43 -17.82
N VAL A 194 11.90 31.75 -17.56
CA VAL A 194 12.35 32.76 -18.53
C VAL A 194 13.83 32.53 -18.93
N ASN A 195 14.61 31.89 -18.05
CA ASN A 195 16.04 31.62 -18.25
C ASN A 195 16.32 30.22 -18.84
N PHE A 196 15.30 29.48 -19.26
CA PHE A 196 15.44 28.11 -19.78
C PHE A 196 16.49 28.01 -20.90
N GLN A 197 16.47 28.95 -21.85
CA GLN A 197 17.39 28.95 -23.00
C GLN A 197 18.86 29.21 -22.62
N SER A 198 19.09 29.82 -21.45
CA SER A 198 20.44 30.10 -20.93
C SER A 198 21.00 29.00 -20.02
N MET A 199 20.23 27.94 -19.75
CA MET A 199 20.67 26.81 -18.91
C MET A 199 21.50 25.80 -19.70
N SER A 200 22.31 24.98 -19.01
CA SER A 200 23.05 23.89 -19.66
C SER A 200 22.09 22.83 -20.25
N PRO A 201 22.51 22.05 -21.27
CA PRO A 201 21.65 21.04 -21.89
C PRO A 201 21.05 20.03 -20.90
N ALA A 202 21.85 19.55 -19.94
CA ALA A 202 21.38 18.63 -18.90
C ALA A 202 20.27 19.24 -18.01
N VAL A 203 20.44 20.50 -17.61
CA VAL A 203 19.44 21.23 -16.82
C VAL A 203 18.19 21.54 -17.65
N GLN A 204 18.35 21.83 -18.94
CA GLN A 204 17.23 22.00 -19.86
C GLN A 204 16.42 20.71 -20.00
N ASP A 205 17.08 19.56 -20.12
CA ASP A 205 16.38 18.28 -20.26
C ASP A 205 15.65 17.89 -18.98
N GLN A 206 16.25 18.12 -17.80
CA GLN A 206 15.58 17.93 -16.52
C GLN A 206 14.37 18.87 -16.37
N ALA A 207 14.50 20.14 -16.74
CA ALA A 207 13.40 21.10 -16.70
C ALA A 207 12.27 20.75 -17.68
N LYS A 208 12.59 20.25 -18.89
CA LYS A 208 11.61 19.72 -19.84
C LYS A 208 10.90 18.49 -19.30
N ALA A 209 11.63 17.56 -18.68
CA ALA A 209 11.05 16.36 -18.09
C ALA A 209 10.05 16.74 -16.99
N LYS A 210 10.45 17.59 -16.04
CA LYS A 210 9.58 18.11 -14.98
C LYS A 210 8.34 18.80 -15.55
N PHE A 211 8.52 19.69 -16.53
CA PHE A 211 7.40 20.38 -17.19
C PHE A 211 6.39 19.42 -17.81
N ARG A 212 6.86 18.35 -18.49
CA ARG A 212 5.97 17.34 -19.09
C ARG A 212 5.20 16.55 -18.05
N LEU A 213 5.81 16.23 -16.91
CA LEU A 213 5.12 15.55 -15.79
C LEU A 213 4.04 16.45 -15.18
N GLU A 214 4.30 17.75 -15.04
CA GLU A 214 3.31 18.73 -14.60
C GLU A 214 2.14 18.86 -15.59
N GLU A 215 2.40 18.86 -16.91
CA GLU A 215 1.33 18.81 -17.90
C GLU A 215 0.51 17.52 -17.79
N ALA A 216 1.16 16.36 -17.73
CA ALA A 216 0.50 15.06 -17.58
C ALA A 216 -0.42 15.05 -16.36
N ASN A 217 0.03 15.65 -15.26
CA ASN A 217 -0.76 15.82 -14.05
C ASN A 217 -2.04 16.64 -14.30
N VAL A 218 -1.97 17.79 -14.96
CA VAL A 218 -3.18 18.60 -15.29
C VAL A 218 -4.17 17.81 -16.16
N TYR A 219 -3.67 17.05 -17.13
CA TYR A 219 -4.53 16.23 -18.00
C TYR A 219 -5.19 15.07 -17.25
N TYR A 220 -4.44 14.38 -16.37
CA TYR A 220 -4.95 13.25 -15.60
C TYR A 220 -5.97 13.67 -14.53
N THR A 221 -5.76 14.83 -13.91
CA THR A 221 -6.55 15.26 -12.74
C THR A 221 -7.76 16.10 -13.09
N GLY A 222 -7.65 17.05 -14.02
CA GLY A 222 -8.60 18.16 -14.11
C GLY A 222 -9.41 18.23 -15.40
N LEU A 223 -8.81 17.97 -16.57
CA LEU A 223 -9.44 18.38 -17.83
C LEU A 223 -10.50 17.40 -18.36
N ASN A 224 -10.37 16.11 -18.07
CA ASN A 224 -11.24 15.07 -18.67
C ASN A 224 -12.04 14.25 -17.64
N ASN A 225 -11.92 14.52 -16.34
CA ASN A 225 -12.64 13.76 -15.31
C ASN A 225 -13.02 14.63 -14.07
N PRO A 226 -14.06 15.47 -14.18
CA PRO A 226 -14.48 16.35 -13.09
C PRO A 226 -14.96 15.59 -11.85
N LEU A 227 -15.43 14.34 -12.00
CA LEU A 227 -15.79 13.50 -10.87
C LEU A 227 -14.55 13.07 -10.06
N HIS A 228 -13.45 12.71 -10.74
CA HIS A 228 -12.16 12.39 -10.12
C HIS A 228 -11.60 13.59 -9.35
N LEU A 229 -11.66 14.79 -9.94
CA LEU A 229 -11.17 15.98 -9.25
C LEU A 229 -11.95 16.28 -7.96
N ARG A 230 -13.28 16.12 -7.97
CA ARG A 230 -14.11 16.36 -6.79
C ARG A 230 -13.85 15.36 -5.67
N VAL A 231 -13.61 14.08 -5.99
CA VAL A 231 -13.28 13.10 -4.95
C VAL A 231 -11.92 13.39 -4.33
N LEU A 232 -10.91 13.78 -5.14
CA LEU A 232 -9.59 14.19 -4.64
C LEU A 232 -9.63 15.42 -3.71
N GLN A 233 -10.67 16.24 -3.81
CA GLN A 233 -10.92 17.39 -2.94
C GLN A 233 -11.60 17.02 -1.61
N VAL A 234 -12.01 15.75 -1.42
CA VAL A 234 -12.58 15.29 -0.15
C VAL A 234 -11.50 15.33 0.92
N ARG A 235 -11.74 16.12 1.97
CA ARG A 235 -10.76 16.47 2.99
C ARG A 235 -10.14 15.26 3.69
N GLN A 236 -10.96 14.28 4.02
CA GLN A 236 -10.56 13.06 4.73
C GLN A 236 -10.13 11.91 3.81
N LEU A 237 -10.07 12.11 2.48
CA LEU A 237 -9.83 11.04 1.52
C LEU A 237 -8.49 10.34 1.77
N ALA A 238 -7.40 11.12 1.80
CA ALA A 238 -6.05 10.58 1.96
C ALA A 238 -5.90 9.80 3.27
N LEU A 239 -6.53 10.30 4.34
CA LEU A 239 -6.50 9.66 5.66
C LEU A 239 -7.30 8.35 5.69
N LEU A 240 -8.47 8.32 5.04
CA LEU A 240 -9.26 7.10 4.87
C LEU A 240 -8.49 6.05 4.05
N GLN A 241 -7.90 6.46 2.92
CA GLN A 241 -7.09 5.56 2.09
C GLN A 241 -5.87 5.04 2.83
N TYR A 242 -5.18 5.91 3.59
CA TYR A 242 -4.07 5.52 4.44
C TYR A 242 -4.50 4.49 5.48
N LEU A 243 -5.61 4.70 6.20
CA LEU A 243 -6.12 3.70 7.14
C LEU A 243 -6.43 2.36 6.46
N ILE A 244 -7.11 2.37 5.30
CA ILE A 244 -7.43 1.13 4.56
C ILE A 244 -6.13 0.37 4.26
N MET A 245 -5.12 1.06 3.77
CA MET A 245 -3.80 0.49 3.51
C MET A 245 -3.19 -0.10 4.80
N GLN A 246 -3.22 0.65 5.91
CA GLN A 246 -2.68 0.19 7.20
C GLN A 246 -3.36 -1.07 7.75
N THR A 247 -4.64 -1.31 7.43
CA THR A 247 -5.33 -2.55 7.83
C THR A 247 -4.95 -3.79 7.03
N GLY A 248 -4.20 -3.62 5.93
CA GLY A 248 -3.77 -4.70 5.04
C GLY A 248 -2.36 -5.24 5.33
N PHE A 249 -1.53 -4.51 6.10
CA PHE A 249 -0.18 -4.98 6.44
C PHE A 249 -0.23 -6.15 7.42
N GLN A 250 0.52 -7.21 7.09
CA GLN A 250 0.61 -8.43 7.86
C GLN A 250 1.60 -8.31 9.04
N TRP A 251 1.48 -9.28 9.92
CA TRP A 251 2.01 -9.43 11.28
C TRP A 251 3.54 -9.27 11.45
N ASP A 252 3.98 -8.09 11.88
CA ASP A 252 5.15 -7.94 12.78
C ASP A 252 5.05 -6.66 13.67
N ALA A 253 3.90 -6.48 14.31
CA ALA A 253 3.64 -5.33 15.20
C ALA A 253 3.80 -3.94 14.54
N GLU A 254 3.61 -3.85 13.23
CA GLU A 254 3.61 -2.61 12.43
C GLU A 254 2.32 -1.78 12.60
N PHE A 255 1.53 -2.03 13.64
CA PHE A 255 0.33 -1.24 13.94
C PHE A 255 0.64 0.17 14.45
N ILE A 256 1.92 0.54 14.59
CA ILE A 256 2.37 1.90 14.98
C ILE A 256 1.72 2.94 14.07
N ASN A 257 1.80 2.70 12.75
CA ASN A 257 1.23 3.60 11.74
C ASN A 257 -0.30 3.61 11.78
N LEU A 258 -0.94 2.46 12.05
CA LEU A 258 -2.38 2.38 12.27
C LEU A 258 -2.80 3.20 13.51
N LYS A 259 -2.10 3.05 14.63
CA LYS A 259 -2.35 3.78 15.89
C LYS A 259 -2.19 5.28 15.69
N ALA A 260 -1.09 5.71 15.07
CA ALA A 260 -0.84 7.12 14.78
C ALA A 260 -1.90 7.72 13.84
N ALA A 261 -2.36 6.97 12.82
CA ALA A 261 -3.43 7.41 11.95
C ALA A 261 -4.77 7.56 12.68
N LEU A 262 -5.15 6.60 13.52
CA LEU A 262 -6.36 6.67 14.35
C LEU A 262 -6.30 7.86 15.32
N VAL A 263 -5.15 8.09 15.97
CA VAL A 263 -4.91 9.28 16.80
C VAL A 263 -5.06 10.56 15.98
N GLY A 264 -4.44 10.63 14.79
CA GLY A 264 -4.56 11.79 13.89
C GLY A 264 -6.01 12.10 13.48
N ILE A 265 -6.82 11.06 13.27
CA ILE A 265 -8.26 11.19 13.00
C ILE A 265 -8.98 11.79 14.20
N THR A 266 -8.73 11.31 15.42
CA THR A 266 -9.40 11.86 16.61
C THR A 266 -9.08 13.34 16.82
N ARG A 267 -7.85 13.78 16.51
CA ARG A 267 -7.42 15.18 16.61
C ARG A 267 -8.11 16.08 15.58
N THR A 268 -8.36 15.55 14.37
CA THR A 268 -8.97 16.29 13.25
C THR A 268 -10.47 16.03 13.08
N TRP A 269 -11.08 15.26 13.98
CA TRP A 269 -12.47 14.79 13.81
C TRP A 269 -13.48 15.91 13.64
N LYS A 270 -13.28 17.04 14.34
CA LYS A 270 -14.15 18.23 14.26
C LYS A 270 -14.19 18.83 12.85
N ASP A 271 -13.15 18.63 12.03
CA ASP A 271 -13.09 19.05 10.63
C ASP A 271 -13.75 18.06 9.67
N ILE A 272 -14.03 16.84 10.12
CA ILE A 272 -14.53 15.71 9.33
C ILE A 272 -16.03 15.50 9.54
N SER A 273 -16.48 15.54 10.80
CA SER A 273 -17.86 15.26 11.19
C SER A 273 -18.34 16.21 12.28
N ALA A 274 -19.63 16.55 12.23
CA ALA A 274 -20.30 17.27 13.31
C ALA A 274 -20.66 16.35 14.49
N GLU A 275 -20.76 15.05 14.25
CA GLU A 275 -21.04 14.06 15.30
C GLU A 275 -19.79 13.80 16.16
N PRO A 276 -19.94 13.42 17.44
CA PRO A 276 -18.80 13.04 18.29
C PRO A 276 -17.99 11.88 17.70
N CYS A 277 -16.69 11.87 17.95
CA CYS A 277 -15.82 10.75 17.57
C CYS A 277 -16.17 9.51 18.40
N LEU A 278 -16.29 8.35 17.75
CA LEU A 278 -16.62 7.08 18.40
C LEU A 278 -15.45 6.44 19.15
N ILE A 279 -14.24 7.00 18.99
CA ILE A 279 -13.01 6.55 19.62
C ILE A 279 -12.30 7.77 20.24
N SER A 280 -11.53 7.52 21.30
CA SER A 280 -10.75 8.55 21.99
C SER A 280 -9.53 7.92 22.64
N TYR A 281 -8.42 8.63 22.65
CA TYR A 281 -7.17 8.22 23.28
C TYR A 281 -6.78 9.23 24.35
N SER A 282 -6.13 8.77 25.43
CA SER A 282 -5.58 9.66 26.46
C SER A 282 -4.51 10.59 25.85
N PRO A 283 -4.27 11.79 26.41
CA PRO A 283 -3.18 12.65 25.95
C PRO A 283 -1.83 11.92 25.88
N GLU A 284 -1.55 11.09 26.89
CA GLU A 284 -0.33 10.28 26.99
C GLU A 284 -0.24 9.26 25.84
N ASP A 285 -1.33 8.56 25.54
CA ASP A 285 -1.37 7.59 24.43
C ASP A 285 -1.20 8.27 23.07
N GLN A 286 -1.75 9.47 22.91
CA GLN A 286 -1.63 10.23 21.67
C GLN A 286 -0.19 10.68 21.44
N ASP A 287 0.47 11.22 22.47
CA ASP A 287 1.84 11.70 22.36
C ASP A 287 2.80 10.53 22.14
N LYS A 288 2.58 9.40 22.84
CA LYS A 288 3.34 8.17 22.59
C LYS A 288 3.16 7.67 21.16
N ALA A 289 1.92 7.58 20.66
CA ALA A 289 1.66 7.08 19.31
C ALA A 289 2.35 7.91 18.22
N LEU A 290 2.46 9.23 18.44
CA LEU A 290 3.13 10.13 17.51
C LEU A 290 4.67 10.07 17.63
N SER A 291 5.20 9.89 18.84
CA SER A 291 6.64 9.64 19.05
C SER A 291 7.05 8.34 18.36
N ASP A 292 6.35 7.23 18.66
CA ASP A 292 6.64 5.91 18.09
C ASP A 292 6.57 5.95 16.55
N ALA A 293 5.63 6.69 15.96
CA ALA A 293 5.53 6.85 14.51
C ALA A 293 6.65 7.73 13.91
N SER A 294 7.14 8.72 14.64
CA SER A 294 8.29 9.53 14.23
C SER A 294 9.56 8.69 14.21
N GLU A 295 9.82 7.94 15.27
CA GLU A 295 10.98 7.03 15.38
C GLU A 295 10.93 5.92 14.32
N TRP A 296 9.73 5.36 14.08
CA TRP A 296 9.53 4.40 12.99
C TRP A 296 9.87 5.01 11.63
N LYS A 297 9.46 6.26 11.38
CA LYS A 297 9.73 6.96 10.13
C LYS A 297 11.22 7.21 9.94
N GLU A 298 11.94 7.64 10.97
CA GLU A 298 13.39 7.81 10.95
C GLU A 298 14.10 6.49 10.62
N SER A 299 13.67 5.39 11.25
CA SER A 299 14.20 4.05 10.95
C SER A 299 13.93 3.63 9.50
N ALA A 300 12.74 3.94 8.96
CA ALA A 300 12.39 3.65 7.58
C ALA A 300 13.23 4.46 6.58
N GLU A 301 13.54 5.73 6.89
CA GLU A 301 14.42 6.58 6.09
C GLU A 301 15.87 6.07 6.07
N ILE A 302 16.37 5.60 7.22
CA ILE A 302 17.68 4.93 7.31
C ILE A 302 17.67 3.68 6.43
N LEU A 303 16.65 2.84 6.54
CA LEU A 303 16.57 1.60 5.75
C LEU A 303 16.47 1.88 4.24
N SER A 304 15.78 2.94 3.84
CA SER A 304 15.76 3.40 2.44
C SER A 304 17.15 3.79 1.97
N THR A 305 17.88 4.57 2.77
CA THR A 305 19.26 4.98 2.46
C THR A 305 20.20 3.78 2.32
N VAL A 306 20.03 2.77 3.17
CA VAL A 306 20.76 1.50 3.08
C VAL A 306 20.42 0.79 1.77
N ARG A 307 19.15 0.63 1.42
CA ARG A 307 18.72 -0.01 0.16
C ARG A 307 19.33 0.66 -1.07
N ASP A 308 19.24 1.98 -1.13
CA ASP A 308 19.79 2.78 -2.22
C ASP A 308 21.31 2.61 -2.33
N SER A 309 22.01 2.54 -1.19
CA SER A 309 23.45 2.32 -1.13
C SER A 309 23.87 0.90 -1.56
N LEU A 310 23.02 -0.09 -1.29
CA LEU A 310 23.26 -1.50 -1.67
C LEU A 310 22.90 -1.74 -3.15
N GLY A 311 22.05 -0.88 -3.75
CA GLY A 311 21.49 -1.12 -5.07
C GLY A 311 20.51 -2.30 -5.06
N ILE A 312 19.70 -2.42 -4.00
CA ILE A 312 18.70 -3.47 -3.83
C ILE A 312 17.28 -2.90 -3.92
N ASP A 313 16.34 -3.72 -4.38
CA ASP A 313 14.92 -3.41 -4.34
C ASP A 313 14.35 -3.56 -2.90
N PRO A 314 13.06 -3.21 -2.66
CA PRO A 314 12.45 -3.32 -1.34
C PRO A 314 12.44 -4.74 -0.74
N GLU A 315 12.49 -5.77 -1.58
CA GLU A 315 12.52 -7.20 -1.20
C GLU A 315 13.95 -7.70 -0.96
N GLY A 316 14.97 -6.87 -1.23
CA GLY A 316 16.39 -7.21 -1.09
C GLY A 316 17.01 -7.83 -2.35
N GLY A 317 16.29 -7.83 -3.48
CA GLY A 317 16.79 -8.30 -4.76
C GLY A 317 17.78 -7.32 -5.40
N THR A 318 18.74 -7.83 -6.16
CA THR A 318 19.68 -7.03 -6.95
C THR A 318 20.13 -7.79 -8.20
N GLU A 319 20.69 -7.07 -9.17
CA GLU A 319 21.23 -7.66 -10.39
C GLU A 319 22.41 -8.60 -10.07
N PRO A 320 22.58 -9.71 -10.82
CA PRO A 320 23.66 -10.68 -10.56
C PRO A 320 25.05 -10.04 -10.50
N GLU A 321 25.32 -9.04 -11.32
CA GLU A 321 26.61 -8.33 -11.37
C GLU A 321 26.85 -7.44 -10.14
N ASN A 322 25.80 -7.03 -9.43
CA ASN A 322 25.89 -6.18 -8.24
C ASN A 322 25.92 -7.00 -6.94
N PHE A 323 25.67 -8.31 -6.99
CA PHE A 323 25.51 -9.16 -5.81
C PHE A 323 26.68 -9.07 -4.81
N ASP A 324 27.93 -9.20 -5.28
CA ASP A 324 29.11 -9.14 -4.41
C ASP A 324 29.26 -7.76 -3.75
N TYR A 325 28.98 -6.67 -4.48
CA TYR A 325 28.98 -5.32 -3.94
C TYR A 325 27.90 -5.14 -2.87
N ALA A 326 26.66 -5.55 -3.17
CA ALA A 326 25.53 -5.46 -2.26
C ALA A 326 25.80 -6.24 -0.97
N ARG A 327 26.34 -7.46 -1.07
CA ARG A 327 26.73 -8.29 0.09
C ARG A 327 27.78 -7.61 0.96
N ASP A 328 28.86 -7.12 0.36
CA ASP A 328 29.95 -6.49 1.10
C ASP A 328 29.51 -5.16 1.73
N MET A 329 28.67 -4.39 1.02
CA MET A 329 28.10 -3.14 1.52
C MET A 329 27.09 -3.36 2.64
N ASN A 330 26.27 -4.40 2.53
CA ASN A 330 25.36 -4.84 3.58
C ASN A 330 26.11 -5.12 4.89
N GLN A 331 27.22 -5.86 4.83
CA GLN A 331 28.04 -6.13 6.01
C GLN A 331 28.63 -4.85 6.62
N LYS A 332 29.09 -3.91 5.78
CA LYS A 332 29.60 -2.61 6.25
C LYS A 332 28.52 -1.81 6.97
N TRP A 333 27.33 -1.69 6.39
CA TRP A 333 26.21 -0.99 7.03
C TRP A 333 25.81 -1.63 8.35
N ARG A 334 25.73 -2.96 8.41
CA ARG A 334 25.42 -3.68 9.65
C ARG A 334 26.45 -3.39 10.77
N LEU A 335 27.73 -3.32 10.42
CA LEU A 335 28.80 -2.96 11.37
C LEU A 335 28.74 -1.49 11.77
N GLU A 336 28.48 -0.58 10.82
CA GLU A 336 28.35 0.85 11.10
C GLU A 336 27.20 1.12 12.07
N MET A 337 26.04 0.49 11.86
CA MET A 337 24.90 0.57 12.79
C MET A 337 25.23 0.04 14.18
N LEU A 338 26.06 -1.01 14.28
CA LEU A 338 26.53 -1.52 15.57
C LEU A 338 27.47 -0.53 16.28
N VAL A 339 28.33 0.18 15.54
CA VAL A 339 29.24 1.18 16.09
C VAL A 339 28.49 2.40 16.60
N GLN A 340 27.43 2.80 15.90
CA GLN A 340 26.61 3.96 16.25
C GLN A 340 25.57 3.67 17.33
N ALA A 341 25.20 2.40 17.54
CA ALA A 341 24.23 2.01 18.57
C ALA A 341 24.78 2.20 19.99
N ASP A 342 23.89 2.61 20.90
CA ASP A 342 24.20 2.66 22.33
C ASP A 342 24.50 1.26 22.87
N ASP A 343 25.31 1.16 23.92
CA ASP A 343 25.78 -0.13 24.46
C ASP A 343 24.64 -1.11 24.81
N HIS A 344 23.50 -0.59 25.26
CA HIS A 344 22.33 -1.38 25.60
C HIS A 344 21.50 -1.83 24.37
N GLU A 345 21.70 -1.20 23.21
CA GLU A 345 20.99 -1.48 21.97
C GLU A 345 21.82 -2.30 20.97
N LYS A 346 23.14 -2.38 21.14
CA LYS A 346 24.08 -3.08 20.23
C LYS A 346 23.67 -4.51 19.88
N GLU A 347 23.33 -5.32 20.89
CA GLU A 347 22.89 -6.71 20.67
C GLU A 347 21.58 -6.76 19.87
N LEU A 348 20.66 -5.85 20.17
CA LEU A 348 19.34 -5.80 19.59
C LEU A 348 19.38 -5.32 18.13
N SER A 349 20.06 -4.19 17.88
CA SER A 349 20.35 -3.66 16.54
C SER A 349 21.05 -4.69 15.63
N TRP A 350 21.99 -5.45 16.19
CA TRP A 350 22.66 -6.51 15.43
C TRP A 350 21.69 -7.63 15.01
N ARG A 351 20.79 -8.05 15.92
CA ARG A 351 19.84 -9.13 15.67
C ARG A 351 18.66 -8.69 14.80
N SER A 352 18.23 -7.44 14.88
CA SER A 352 17.10 -6.89 14.12
C SER A 352 17.47 -6.51 12.68
N TRP A 353 18.74 -6.66 12.27
CA TRP A 353 19.19 -6.34 10.91
C TRP A 353 18.34 -7.10 9.86
N PRO A 354 17.81 -6.42 8.83
CA PRO A 354 16.84 -7.00 7.91
C PRO A 354 17.48 -7.88 6.84
N TYR A 355 18.73 -7.61 6.46
CA TYR A 355 19.46 -8.36 5.42
C TYR A 355 20.54 -9.25 6.02
N LYS A 356 20.21 -9.98 7.09
CA LYS A 356 21.14 -10.90 7.74
C LYS A 356 21.04 -12.30 7.13
N ASP A 357 22.16 -12.99 6.98
CA ASP A 357 22.17 -14.42 6.62
C ASP A 357 21.55 -15.27 7.74
N ASP A 358 21.21 -16.53 7.45
CA ASP A 358 20.67 -17.48 8.44
C ASP A 358 21.61 -17.71 9.65
N ASN A 359 22.92 -17.50 9.47
CA ASN A 359 23.91 -17.52 10.57
C ASN A 359 23.99 -16.20 11.35
N GLY A 360 23.21 -15.19 10.96
CA GLY A 360 23.22 -13.82 11.48
C GLY A 360 22.58 -13.65 12.86
N SER A 361 22.08 -14.72 13.49
CA SER A 361 21.58 -14.72 14.87
C SER A 361 22.68 -14.80 15.94
N SER A 362 23.96 -14.87 15.54
CA SER A 362 25.11 -14.88 16.45
C SER A 362 25.26 -13.55 17.20
N MET A 363 25.95 -13.57 18.34
CA MET A 363 26.33 -12.35 19.08
C MET A 363 27.11 -11.38 18.18
N PRO A 364 26.98 -10.05 18.40
CA PRO A 364 27.76 -9.06 17.66
C PRO A 364 29.26 -9.32 17.85
N PRO A 365 30.11 -9.02 16.84
CA PRO A 365 31.55 -9.05 17.01
C PRO A 365 31.97 -8.10 18.13
N ARG A 366 32.94 -8.50 18.95
CA ARG A 366 33.51 -7.62 19.99
C ARG A 366 34.23 -6.48 19.29
N THR A 367 33.69 -5.27 19.41
CA THR A 367 34.30 -4.01 18.96
C THR A 367 35.48 -3.62 19.82
#